data_AF-A0A1V4KWK9-F1
#
_entry.id   AF-A0A1V4KWK9-F1
#
_cell.length_a   1.000
_cell.length_b   1.000
_cell.length_c   1.000
_cell.angle_alpha   90.00
_cell.angle_beta   90.00
_cell.angle_gamma   90.00
#
_symmetry.space_group_name_H-M   'P 1'
#
loop_
_entity.id
_entity.type
_entity.pdbx_description
1 polymer ?
#
loop_
_entity_poly.entity_id
_entity_poly.type
_entity_poly.pdbx_seq_one_letter_code
_entity_poly.pdbx_strand_id
1 'polypeptide(L)'
;MYVRENNVPTVLVGAVSAVDADVGPNAKVTYSLVPAHPTKQPPCSCISVNSENGDVFVLRPLDYEQVKQIEVLVSASDAGSPALSSNVTVRLVMVDENDNAPLVLYPSQDNSPSSSELVPMSAEAGYLVTKVVAVDADSGQNSWLSYHLLRATDPGLFVVGAQSGEVQLRRPVTERDAVKQKLVVLVRDNGQPPLSATTSLSVLLLHDFSDVRLPHSSLAMEDEGDSLTMYLIISLVFVSLLFLISMAAFITLKVCKRKELKGGHVLYGAANLRSGLADAAAAGTLPHPYCYEISLTTGSGNSEFKFLKPILPSLPPQHCTTGGVTDEEHDFTCGPISMEDVAPATAEQFNSLSFK
;
A
#
# COMPACT_ATOMS: atom_id res chain seq x y z
N MET A 1 -37.59 2.43 -4.86
CA MET A 1 -37.62 1.77 -3.54
C MET A 1 -36.35 2.15 -2.80
N TYR A 2 -36.38 2.19 -1.47
CA TYR A 2 -35.22 2.56 -0.65
C TYR A 2 -34.92 1.44 0.35
N VAL A 3 -33.64 1.18 0.59
CA VAL A 3 -33.16 0.24 1.60
C VAL A 3 -31.94 0.85 2.28
N ARG A 4 -31.86 0.75 3.61
CA ARG A 4 -30.63 1.08 4.34
C ARG A 4 -29.60 0.00 4.09
N GLU A 5 -28.34 0.35 4.05
CA GLU A 5 -27.27 -0.65 4.02
C GLU A 5 -27.19 -1.45 5.33
N ASN A 6 -26.29 -2.44 5.38
CA ASN A 6 -26.14 -3.35 6.51
C ASN A 6 -27.46 -4.02 6.93
N ASN A 7 -28.42 -4.11 6.00
CA ASN A 7 -29.76 -4.61 6.24
C ASN A 7 -29.75 -6.09 6.64
N VAL A 8 -30.74 -6.48 7.44
CA VAL A 8 -31.00 -7.91 7.67
C VAL A 8 -31.29 -8.64 6.35
N PRO A 9 -30.84 -9.90 6.19
CA PRO A 9 -31.18 -10.72 5.04
C PRO A 9 -32.70 -10.90 4.90
N THR A 10 -33.20 -10.93 3.66
CA THR A 10 -34.61 -11.12 3.30
C THR A 10 -35.52 -10.00 3.84
N VAL A 11 -35.09 -8.75 3.71
CA VAL A 11 -35.91 -7.57 4.06
C VAL A 11 -36.86 -7.20 2.91
N LEU A 12 -38.13 -6.93 3.24
CA LEU A 12 -39.12 -6.37 2.30
C LEU A 12 -38.82 -4.89 2.04
N VAL A 13 -38.58 -4.51 0.78
CA VAL A 13 -38.25 -3.12 0.39
C VAL A 13 -39.37 -2.38 -0.34
N GLY A 14 -40.44 -3.09 -0.67
CA GLY A 14 -41.63 -2.57 -1.36
C GLY A 14 -42.35 -3.69 -2.10
N ALA A 15 -43.36 -3.33 -2.89
CA ALA A 15 -44.06 -4.26 -3.78
C ALA A 15 -44.26 -3.60 -5.15
N VAL A 16 -44.34 -4.43 -6.19
CA VAL A 16 -44.90 -4.05 -7.49
C VAL A 16 -46.35 -4.55 -7.59
N SER A 17 -47.14 -3.92 -8.45
CA SER A 17 -48.52 -4.35 -8.70
C SER A 17 -48.86 -4.17 -10.17
N ALA A 18 -49.56 -5.17 -10.72
CA ALA A 18 -50.13 -5.17 -12.05
C ALA A 18 -51.56 -5.70 -11.96
N VAL A 19 -52.43 -5.17 -12.83
CA VAL A 19 -53.84 -5.54 -12.88
C VAL A 19 -54.19 -5.94 -14.30
N ASP A 20 -54.80 -7.12 -14.42
CA ASP A 20 -55.41 -7.61 -15.65
C ASP A 20 -56.94 -7.42 -15.60
N ALA A 21 -57.55 -7.15 -16.75
CA ALA A 21 -58.98 -6.89 -16.89
C ALA A 21 -59.80 -8.12 -17.32
N ASP A 22 -59.13 -9.23 -17.65
CA ASP A 22 -59.76 -10.50 -17.99
C ASP A 22 -60.41 -11.19 -16.77
N VAL A 23 -60.89 -12.43 -16.94
CA VAL A 23 -61.58 -13.22 -15.90
C VAL A 23 -60.94 -14.60 -15.72
N GLY A 24 -60.82 -15.05 -14.47
CA GLY A 24 -60.35 -16.39 -14.14
C GLY A 24 -58.84 -16.56 -14.36
N PRO A 25 -58.37 -17.63 -15.05
CA PRO A 25 -56.93 -17.85 -15.24
C PRO A 25 -56.26 -16.76 -16.08
N ASN A 26 -56.95 -16.20 -17.08
CA ASN A 26 -56.45 -15.08 -17.86
C ASN A 26 -56.24 -13.81 -17.01
N ALA A 27 -56.96 -13.66 -15.90
CA ALA A 27 -56.74 -12.54 -14.96
C ALA A 27 -55.60 -12.79 -13.96
N LYS A 28 -55.04 -14.01 -13.93
CA LYS A 28 -54.10 -14.43 -12.89
C LYS A 28 -52.69 -13.98 -13.24
N VAL A 29 -52.34 -12.77 -12.78
CA VAL A 29 -50.99 -12.22 -12.86
C VAL A 29 -50.01 -13.04 -12.01
N THR A 30 -48.80 -13.24 -12.55
CA THR A 30 -47.63 -13.77 -11.85
C THR A 30 -46.41 -12.87 -12.09
N TYR A 31 -45.59 -12.69 -11.07
CA TYR A 31 -44.41 -11.80 -11.11
C TYR A 31 -43.09 -12.58 -11.22
N SER A 32 -42.14 -12.06 -11.98
CA SER A 32 -40.79 -12.63 -12.11
C SER A 32 -39.72 -11.57 -12.38
N LEU A 33 -38.48 -11.84 -11.99
CA LEU A 33 -37.33 -11.01 -12.37
C LEU A 33 -36.85 -11.39 -13.78
N VAL A 34 -36.74 -10.42 -14.67
CA VAL A 34 -36.17 -10.62 -16.01
C VAL A 34 -34.64 -10.66 -15.89
N PRO A 35 -33.96 -11.70 -16.42
CA PRO A 35 -32.50 -11.77 -16.37
C PRO A 35 -31.83 -10.59 -17.08
N ALA A 36 -31.03 -9.82 -16.33
CA ALA A 36 -30.19 -8.78 -16.89
C ALA A 36 -29.16 -9.38 -17.87
N HIS A 37 -28.85 -8.66 -18.95
CA HIS A 37 -27.80 -9.10 -19.88
C HIS A 37 -26.44 -9.17 -19.16
N PRO A 38 -25.65 -10.25 -19.35
CA PRO A 38 -24.51 -10.59 -18.49
C PRO A 38 -23.26 -9.69 -18.66
N THR A 39 -23.37 -8.57 -19.37
CA THR A 39 -22.22 -7.80 -19.87
C THR A 39 -21.86 -6.56 -19.06
N LYS A 40 -22.63 -6.19 -18.01
CA LYS A 40 -22.31 -4.99 -17.18
C LYS A 40 -22.47 -5.15 -15.66
N GLN A 41 -23.26 -6.10 -15.17
CA GLN A 41 -23.38 -6.43 -13.74
C GLN A 41 -23.83 -7.89 -13.61
N PRO A 42 -23.43 -8.61 -12.54
CA PRO A 42 -24.01 -9.92 -12.27
C PRO A 42 -25.53 -9.75 -12.04
N PRO A 43 -26.39 -10.64 -12.58
CA PRO A 43 -27.82 -10.60 -12.26
C PRO A 43 -27.97 -10.70 -10.75
N CYS A 44 -28.67 -9.71 -10.17
CA CYS A 44 -28.61 -9.41 -8.74
C CYS A 44 -29.23 -10.53 -7.90
N SER A 45 -28.41 -11.53 -7.57
CA SER A 45 -28.68 -12.62 -6.62
C SER A 45 -28.89 -12.15 -5.17
N CYS A 46 -29.00 -10.84 -4.96
CA CYS A 46 -29.38 -10.16 -3.73
C CYS A 46 -30.84 -9.65 -3.77
N ILE A 47 -31.58 -9.76 -4.87
CA ILE A 47 -33.00 -9.34 -4.96
C ILE A 47 -33.89 -10.51 -5.38
N SER A 48 -35.09 -10.60 -4.81
CA SER A 48 -36.17 -11.46 -5.30
C SER A 48 -37.49 -10.69 -5.41
N VAL A 49 -38.42 -11.26 -6.19
CA VAL A 49 -39.84 -10.85 -6.20
C VAL A 49 -40.69 -12.08 -5.87
N ASN A 50 -41.73 -11.91 -5.05
CA ASN A 50 -42.72 -12.94 -4.80
C ASN A 50 -43.68 -13.01 -5.99
N SER A 51 -43.80 -14.20 -6.58
CA SER A 51 -44.57 -14.42 -7.80
C SER A 51 -46.08 -14.25 -7.67
N GLU A 52 -46.63 -14.29 -6.46
CA GLU A 52 -48.08 -14.21 -6.23
C GLU A 52 -48.57 -12.80 -5.87
N ASN A 53 -47.80 -12.05 -5.08
CA ASN A 53 -48.23 -10.74 -4.56
C ASN A 53 -47.37 -9.55 -5.00
N GLY A 54 -46.24 -9.79 -5.68
CA GLY A 54 -45.36 -8.73 -6.16
C GLY A 54 -44.43 -8.10 -5.11
N ASP A 55 -44.38 -8.64 -3.88
CA ASP A 55 -43.44 -8.19 -2.85
C ASP A 55 -41.99 -8.34 -3.32
N VAL A 56 -41.19 -7.28 -3.17
CA VAL A 56 -39.77 -7.24 -3.54
C VAL A 56 -38.90 -7.31 -2.29
N PHE A 57 -38.01 -8.30 -2.24
CA PHE A 57 -37.13 -8.53 -1.10
C PHE A 57 -35.65 -8.35 -1.48
N VAL A 58 -34.87 -7.88 -0.51
CA VAL A 58 -33.40 -7.90 -0.56
C VAL A 58 -32.91 -9.06 0.29
N LEU A 59 -32.31 -10.06 -0.37
CA LEU A 59 -31.94 -11.38 0.17
C LEU A 59 -30.67 -11.38 1.03
N ARG A 60 -29.82 -10.36 0.92
CA ARG A 60 -28.52 -10.25 1.62
C ARG A 60 -28.30 -8.82 2.11
N PRO A 61 -27.45 -8.60 3.13
CA PRO A 61 -26.99 -7.26 3.46
C PRO A 61 -26.32 -6.64 2.23
N LEU A 62 -26.62 -5.38 1.99
CA LEU A 62 -25.96 -4.56 0.99
C LEU A 62 -25.04 -3.56 1.68
N ASP A 63 -24.06 -3.06 0.93
CA ASP A 63 -22.98 -2.15 1.34
C ASP A 63 -23.02 -0.98 0.35
N TYR A 64 -23.10 0.26 0.87
CA TYR A 64 -23.33 1.46 0.08
C TYR A 64 -22.06 1.91 -0.65
N GLU A 65 -20.88 1.75 -0.04
CA GLU A 65 -19.57 2.02 -0.63
C GLU A 65 -19.35 1.16 -1.90
N GLN A 66 -19.84 -0.07 -1.89
CA GLN A 66 -19.80 -0.99 -3.02
C GLN A 66 -20.87 -0.69 -4.07
N VAL A 67 -22.15 -0.54 -3.68
CA VAL A 67 -23.27 -0.40 -4.63
C VAL A 67 -24.35 0.55 -4.12
N LYS A 68 -24.33 1.81 -4.58
CA LYS A 68 -25.31 2.86 -4.21
C LYS A 68 -26.71 2.70 -4.82
N GLN A 69 -26.84 1.92 -5.90
CA GLN A 69 -28.09 1.73 -6.63
C GLN A 69 -28.10 0.40 -7.40
N ILE A 70 -29.24 -0.28 -7.40
CA ILE A 70 -29.53 -1.46 -8.21
C ILE A 70 -30.78 -1.21 -9.05
N GLU A 71 -30.76 -1.58 -10.32
CA GLU A 71 -31.94 -1.60 -11.18
C GLU A 71 -32.24 -3.02 -11.64
N VAL A 72 -33.47 -3.47 -11.44
CA VAL A 72 -33.96 -4.77 -11.93
C VAL A 72 -35.26 -4.58 -12.69
N LEU A 73 -35.43 -5.36 -13.76
CA LEU A 73 -36.67 -5.37 -14.53
C LEU A 73 -37.56 -6.49 -14.00
N VAL A 74 -38.76 -6.14 -13.52
CA VAL A 74 -39.78 -7.11 -13.09
C VAL A 74 -40.80 -7.25 -14.19
N SER A 75 -41.11 -8.50 -14.57
CA SER A 75 -42.18 -8.83 -15.51
C SER A 75 -43.41 -9.32 -14.74
N ALA A 76 -44.57 -8.82 -15.13
CA ALA A 76 -45.87 -9.37 -14.79
C ALA A 76 -46.41 -10.11 -16.02
N SER A 77 -46.85 -11.35 -15.86
CA SER A 77 -47.45 -12.17 -16.91
C SER A 77 -48.77 -12.75 -16.45
N ASP A 78 -49.78 -12.73 -17.31
CA ASP A 78 -51.02 -13.50 -17.10
C ASP A 78 -50.76 -15.03 -17.23
N ALA A 79 -51.82 -15.83 -17.06
CA ALA A 79 -51.84 -17.26 -17.38
C ALA A 79 -52.75 -17.60 -18.59
N GLY A 80 -52.80 -16.68 -19.57
CA GLY A 80 -53.53 -16.83 -20.82
C GLY A 80 -52.90 -17.82 -21.81
N SER A 81 -53.48 -17.93 -23.00
CA SER A 81 -52.94 -18.75 -24.09
C SER A 81 -53.30 -18.15 -25.46
N PRO A 82 -52.42 -17.33 -26.08
CA PRO A 82 -51.08 -16.95 -25.60
C PRO A 82 -51.14 -16.09 -24.33
N ALA A 83 -50.05 -16.11 -23.54
CA ALA A 83 -49.93 -15.27 -22.36
C ALA A 83 -49.45 -13.85 -22.72
N LEU A 84 -49.98 -12.83 -22.05
CA LEU A 84 -49.55 -11.43 -22.19
C LEU A 84 -48.66 -11.03 -21.00
N SER A 85 -47.64 -10.21 -21.27
CA SER A 85 -46.70 -9.74 -20.25
C SER A 85 -46.26 -8.29 -20.44
N SER A 86 -46.00 -7.60 -19.33
CA SER A 86 -45.47 -6.23 -19.30
C SER A 86 -44.44 -6.08 -18.18
N ASN A 87 -43.56 -5.11 -18.34
CA ASN A 87 -42.37 -4.98 -17.51
C ASN A 87 -42.29 -3.60 -16.84
N VAL A 88 -41.81 -3.55 -15.61
CA VAL A 88 -41.47 -2.32 -14.87
C VAL A 88 -40.05 -2.38 -14.33
N THR A 89 -39.30 -1.28 -14.46
CA THR A 89 -37.98 -1.15 -13.84
C THR A 89 -38.13 -0.78 -12.37
N VAL A 90 -37.73 -1.68 -11.48
CA VAL A 90 -37.60 -1.40 -10.05
C VAL A 90 -36.20 -0.83 -9.80
N ARG A 91 -36.16 0.47 -9.51
CA ARG A 91 -34.96 1.16 -9.02
C ARG A 91 -34.90 1.06 -7.48
N LEU A 92 -33.91 0.32 -6.98
CA LEU A 92 -33.55 0.23 -5.57
C LEU A 92 -32.39 1.21 -5.31
N VAL A 93 -32.64 2.21 -4.47
CA VAL A 93 -31.64 3.20 -4.06
C VAL A 93 -31.24 2.89 -2.63
N MET A 94 -29.94 2.84 -2.38
CA MET A 94 -29.41 2.58 -1.05
C MET A 94 -29.37 3.86 -0.22
N VAL A 95 -29.55 3.71 1.09
CA VAL A 95 -29.44 4.76 2.09
C VAL A 95 -28.22 4.47 2.96
N ASP A 96 -27.27 5.38 2.86
CA ASP A 96 -26.02 5.49 3.61
C ASP A 96 -26.29 5.52 5.14
N GLU A 97 -25.61 4.67 5.89
CA GLU A 97 -25.55 4.69 7.37
C GLU A 97 -24.13 5.08 7.81
N ASN A 98 -23.96 5.63 9.01
CA ASN A 98 -22.64 6.11 9.46
C ASN A 98 -21.83 4.97 10.10
N ASP A 99 -21.31 4.03 9.31
CA ASP A 99 -20.59 2.85 9.80
C ASP A 99 -19.08 2.86 9.56
N ASN A 100 -18.55 3.73 8.68
CA ASN A 100 -17.11 3.98 8.59
C ASN A 100 -16.70 5.13 9.53
N ALA A 101 -15.53 5.00 10.16
CA ALA A 101 -14.98 6.03 11.02
C ALA A 101 -13.88 6.83 10.29
N PRO A 102 -13.71 8.13 10.59
CA PRO A 102 -12.71 8.97 9.93
C PRO A 102 -11.29 8.40 10.01
N LEU A 103 -10.65 8.15 8.87
CA LEU A 103 -9.28 7.67 8.77
C LEU A 103 -8.30 8.84 8.60
N VAL A 104 -7.41 9.03 9.58
CA VAL A 104 -6.34 10.04 9.49
C VAL A 104 -5.21 9.52 8.59
N LEU A 105 -4.99 10.19 7.46
CA LEU A 105 -3.92 9.89 6.51
C LEU A 105 -2.62 10.64 6.82
N TYR A 106 -2.72 11.84 7.40
CA TYR A 106 -1.56 12.65 7.76
C TYR A 106 -1.77 13.46 9.06
N PRO A 107 -0.76 13.54 9.96
CA PRO A 107 0.50 12.79 9.90
C PRO A 107 0.29 11.29 10.13
N SER A 108 1.23 10.49 9.64
CA SER A 108 1.17 9.03 9.75
C SER A 108 1.15 8.58 11.21
N GLN A 109 0.30 7.59 11.51
CA GLN A 109 0.16 7.02 12.84
C GLN A 109 1.00 5.74 13.05
N ASP A 110 1.76 5.31 12.04
CA ASP A 110 2.61 4.13 12.11
C ASP A 110 3.67 4.27 13.19
N ASN A 111 3.98 3.15 13.87
CA ASN A 111 4.94 3.03 14.98
C ASN A 111 6.41 3.42 14.66
N SER A 112 6.67 3.99 13.47
CA SER A 112 7.82 4.83 13.20
C SER A 112 7.94 5.98 14.23
N PRO A 113 9.15 6.51 14.50
CA PRO A 113 9.28 7.69 15.35
C PRO A 113 8.52 8.86 14.71
N SER A 114 7.40 9.25 15.32
CA SER A 114 6.49 10.27 14.79
C SER A 114 7.26 11.55 14.45
N SER A 115 7.37 11.85 13.15
CA SER A 115 8.10 13.01 12.64
C SER A 115 7.57 14.25 13.35
N SER A 116 8.49 15.05 13.93
CA SER A 116 8.09 16.25 14.66
C SER A 116 8.07 17.44 13.72
N GLU A 117 6.95 18.15 13.69
CA GLU A 117 6.81 19.37 12.90
C GLU A 117 7.70 20.46 13.48
N LEU A 118 8.53 21.09 12.65
CA LEU A 118 9.51 22.07 13.08
C LEU A 118 8.94 23.47 12.93
N VAL A 119 8.87 24.23 14.02
CA VAL A 119 8.35 25.61 14.05
C VAL A 119 9.45 26.53 14.56
N PRO A 120 9.81 27.60 13.83
CA PRO A 120 10.81 28.54 14.32
C PRO A 120 10.22 29.42 15.43
N MET A 121 11.02 29.83 16.42
CA MET A 121 10.58 30.75 17.47
C MET A 121 10.27 32.16 16.94
N SER A 122 10.77 32.49 15.75
CA SER A 122 10.38 33.69 14.99
C SER A 122 9.04 33.56 14.25
N ALA A 123 8.31 32.45 14.41
CA ALA A 123 6.99 32.27 13.83
C ALA A 123 5.94 33.17 14.51
N GLU A 124 5.29 33.98 13.68
CA GLU A 124 4.21 34.89 14.08
C GLU A 124 2.85 34.17 14.19
N ALA A 125 1.86 34.88 14.74
CA ALA A 125 0.48 34.42 14.74
C ALA A 125 -0.02 34.14 13.30
N GLY A 126 -0.76 33.04 13.11
CA GLY A 126 -1.22 32.56 11.81
C GLY A 126 -0.22 31.68 11.07
N TYR A 127 1.00 31.45 11.58
CA TYR A 127 1.95 30.52 10.98
C TYR A 127 1.36 29.11 10.89
N LEU A 128 1.35 28.54 9.69
CA LEU A 128 0.90 27.17 9.42
C LEU A 128 1.98 26.18 9.89
N VAL A 129 1.66 25.43 10.95
CA VAL A 129 2.52 24.39 11.52
C VAL A 129 2.44 23.13 10.70
N THR A 130 1.21 22.67 10.43
CA THR A 130 0.90 21.44 9.70
C THR A 130 -0.57 21.41 9.32
N LYS A 131 -1.02 20.38 8.61
CA LYS A 131 -2.43 20.16 8.26
C LYS A 131 -2.79 18.70 8.51
N VAL A 132 -3.73 18.46 9.43
CA VAL A 132 -4.30 17.12 9.62
C VAL A 132 -5.13 16.79 8.39
N VAL A 133 -4.81 15.68 7.73
CA VAL A 133 -5.56 15.16 6.59
C VAL A 133 -6.24 13.86 7.00
N ALA A 134 -7.55 13.81 6.83
CA ALA A 134 -8.35 12.62 7.05
C ALA A 134 -9.35 12.44 5.91
N VAL A 135 -9.81 11.21 5.75
CA VAL A 135 -10.84 10.80 4.80
C VAL A 135 -11.89 9.97 5.52
N ASP A 136 -13.07 9.89 4.93
CA ASP A 136 -14.13 9.01 5.37
C ASP A 136 -14.75 8.33 4.14
N ALA A 137 -15.29 7.12 4.31
CA ALA A 137 -15.78 6.31 3.19
C ALA A 137 -17.26 6.58 2.89
N ASP A 138 -18.04 6.92 3.92
CA ASP A 138 -19.48 7.20 3.87
C ASP A 138 -19.80 8.43 2.98
N SER A 139 -21.06 8.83 2.85
CA SER A 139 -21.45 9.95 1.99
C SER A 139 -22.19 11.11 2.65
N GLY A 140 -21.97 12.29 2.06
CA GLY A 140 -22.71 13.50 2.39
C GLY A 140 -22.46 13.97 3.82
N GLN A 141 -23.38 13.67 4.73
CA GLN A 141 -23.28 14.12 6.11
C GLN A 141 -22.40 13.22 6.98
N ASN A 142 -22.36 11.93 6.65
CA ASN A 142 -21.61 10.90 7.36
C ASN A 142 -20.10 10.99 7.06
N SER A 143 -19.70 11.48 5.88
CA SER A 143 -18.30 11.84 5.59
C SER A 143 -17.94 13.33 5.75
N TRP A 144 -18.82 14.14 6.36
CA TRP A 144 -18.53 15.55 6.60
C TRP A 144 -17.62 15.74 7.82
N LEU A 145 -16.32 15.84 7.58
CA LEU A 145 -15.32 15.93 8.65
C LEU A 145 -15.22 17.32 9.31
N SER A 146 -15.02 17.30 10.62
CA SER A 146 -14.69 18.46 11.45
C SER A 146 -13.49 18.18 12.37
N TYR A 147 -12.66 19.20 12.57
CA TYR A 147 -11.37 19.09 13.26
C TYR A 147 -11.36 19.93 14.55
N HIS A 148 -10.96 19.33 15.67
CA HIS A 148 -10.98 19.98 16.99
C HIS A 148 -9.69 19.74 17.76
N LEU A 149 -9.15 20.77 18.41
CA LEU A 149 -8.00 20.63 19.31
C LEU A 149 -8.47 20.03 20.65
N LEU A 150 -8.34 18.71 20.80
CA LEU A 150 -8.82 17.99 21.98
C LEU A 150 -7.91 18.18 23.20
N ARG A 151 -6.58 18.19 23.00
CA ARG A 151 -5.57 18.47 24.04
C ARG A 151 -4.36 19.17 23.42
N ALA A 152 -3.69 19.99 24.21
CA ALA A 152 -2.42 20.62 23.85
C ALA A 152 -1.55 20.82 25.09
N THR A 153 -0.22 20.84 24.93
CA THR A 153 0.72 21.27 25.97
C THR A 153 0.45 22.73 26.39
N ASP A 154 0.28 23.64 25.42
CA ASP A 154 -0.35 24.96 25.63
C ASP A 154 -1.59 25.13 24.72
N PRO A 155 -2.83 25.08 25.28
CA PRO A 155 -4.07 25.36 24.55
C PRO A 155 -4.19 26.80 23.98
N GLY A 156 -3.40 27.74 24.49
CA GLY A 156 -3.36 29.13 24.03
C GLY A 156 -2.40 29.38 22.87
N LEU A 157 -1.45 28.47 22.59
CA LEU A 157 -0.44 28.64 21.54
C LEU A 157 -0.95 28.21 20.15
N PHE A 158 -1.83 27.20 20.09
CA PHE A 158 -2.28 26.62 18.83
C PHE A 158 -3.79 26.79 18.58
N VAL A 159 -4.19 26.69 17.31
CA VAL A 159 -5.57 26.60 16.86
C VAL A 159 -5.65 25.60 15.70
N VAL A 160 -6.79 24.93 15.57
CA VAL A 160 -7.06 23.99 14.47
C VAL A 160 -8.25 24.52 13.68
N GLY A 161 -8.12 24.64 12.36
CA GLY A 161 -9.18 25.07 11.47
C GLY A 161 -10.26 24.01 11.36
N ALA A 162 -11.48 24.30 11.83
CA ALA A 162 -12.54 23.32 12.04
C ALA A 162 -12.98 22.55 10.78
N GLN A 163 -12.78 23.13 9.59
CA GLN A 163 -13.07 22.49 8.28
C GLN A 163 -11.81 22.20 7.45
N SER A 164 -10.70 22.89 7.70
CA SER A 164 -9.47 22.76 6.91
C SER A 164 -8.48 21.74 7.47
N GLY A 165 -8.58 21.38 8.75
CA GLY A 165 -7.59 20.57 9.46
C GLY A 165 -6.24 21.27 9.68
N GLU A 166 -6.10 22.53 9.25
CA GLU A 166 -4.87 23.30 9.40
C GLU A 166 -4.60 23.63 10.86
N VAL A 167 -3.38 23.34 11.30
CA VAL A 167 -2.88 23.63 12.64
C VAL A 167 -2.01 24.88 12.54
N GLN A 168 -2.43 25.96 13.17
CA GLN A 168 -1.77 27.25 13.10
C GLN A 168 -1.40 27.78 14.49
N LEU A 169 -0.41 28.66 14.55
CA LEU A 169 -0.13 29.42 15.77
C LEU A 169 -1.23 30.47 16.02
N ARG A 170 -1.78 30.48 17.23
CA ARG A 170 -2.76 31.49 17.67
C ARG A 170 -2.09 32.81 18.07
N ARG A 171 -0.85 32.73 18.53
CA ARG A 171 0.00 33.85 18.98
C ARG A 171 1.46 33.57 18.62
N PRO A 172 2.35 34.58 18.62
CA PRO A 172 3.78 34.35 18.46
C PRO A 172 4.35 33.45 19.56
N VAL A 173 5.41 32.73 19.22
CA VAL A 173 6.18 31.89 20.16
C VAL A 173 6.99 32.78 21.10
N THR A 174 7.18 32.34 22.35
CA THR A 174 7.98 33.02 23.37
C THR A 174 8.95 32.06 24.05
N GLU A 175 10.03 32.57 24.64
CA GLU A 175 11.01 31.78 25.41
C GLU A 175 10.41 31.03 26.62
N ARG A 176 9.17 31.35 27.02
CA ARG A 176 8.44 30.68 28.10
C ARG A 176 7.70 29.42 27.62
N ASP A 177 7.57 29.25 26.31
CA ASP A 177 6.86 28.13 25.71
C ASP A 177 7.73 26.87 25.71
N ALA A 178 7.14 25.74 26.07
CA ALA A 178 7.86 24.48 26.10
C ALA A 178 8.37 24.11 24.70
N VAL A 179 9.69 23.88 24.57
CA VAL A 179 10.37 23.53 23.31
C VAL A 179 9.70 22.37 22.58
N LYS A 180 9.23 21.35 23.34
CA LYS A 180 8.43 20.25 22.80
C LYS A 180 6.96 20.42 23.16
N GLN A 181 6.14 20.66 22.14
CA GLN A 181 4.70 20.79 22.23
C GLN A 181 4.06 19.48 21.75
N LYS A 182 3.05 18.99 22.48
CA LYS A 182 2.25 17.83 22.06
C LYS A 182 0.79 18.26 21.89
N LEU A 183 0.21 17.97 20.75
CA LEU A 183 -1.19 18.22 20.44
C LEU A 183 -1.92 16.88 20.23
N VAL A 184 -3.20 16.85 20.58
CA VAL A 184 -4.12 15.77 20.19
C VAL A 184 -5.26 16.43 19.45
N VAL A 185 -5.39 16.13 18.16
CA VAL A 185 -6.47 16.61 17.31
C VAL A 185 -7.51 15.50 17.16
N LEU A 186 -8.77 15.85 17.39
CA LEU A 186 -9.93 15.00 17.12
C LEU A 186 -10.42 15.32 15.70
N VAL A 187 -10.59 14.28 14.89
CA VAL A 187 -11.35 14.32 13.64
C VAL A 187 -12.67 13.62 13.92
N ARG A 188 -13.79 14.27 13.60
CA ARG A 188 -15.13 13.73 13.81
C ARG A 188 -15.95 13.98 12.56
N ASP A 189 -16.71 12.99 12.12
CA ASP A 189 -17.77 13.21 11.15
C ASP A 189 -18.92 14.07 11.76
N ASN A 190 -20.05 14.11 11.07
CA ASN A 190 -21.29 14.64 11.60
C ASN A 190 -22.51 13.73 11.31
N GLY A 191 -22.28 12.42 11.19
CA GLY A 191 -23.33 11.41 11.11
C GLY A 191 -24.00 11.13 12.45
N GLN A 192 -24.84 10.09 12.52
CA GLN A 192 -25.66 9.78 13.69
C GLN A 192 -25.76 8.27 13.97
N PRO A 193 -25.09 7.73 15.00
CA PRO A 193 -24.19 8.43 15.93
C PRO A 193 -22.89 8.85 15.23
N PRO A 194 -22.32 10.01 15.56
CA PRO A 194 -21.10 10.47 14.91
C PRO A 194 -19.86 9.71 15.41
N LEU A 195 -19.05 9.22 14.49
CA LEU A 195 -17.79 8.52 14.72
C LEU A 195 -16.61 9.50 14.67
N SER A 196 -15.44 9.02 15.09
CA SER A 196 -14.25 9.88 15.25
C SER A 196 -12.95 9.10 15.33
N ALA A 197 -11.87 9.77 14.93
CA ALA A 197 -10.49 9.36 15.19
C ALA A 197 -9.70 10.47 15.86
N THR A 198 -8.57 10.13 16.48
CA THR A 198 -7.66 11.11 17.08
C THR A 198 -6.26 10.94 16.53
N THR A 199 -5.54 12.05 16.35
CA THR A 199 -4.12 12.04 15.97
C THR A 199 -3.27 12.83 16.95
N SER A 200 -2.05 12.35 17.20
CA SER A 200 -1.08 13.01 18.08
C SER A 200 -0.01 13.72 17.24
N LEU A 201 0.11 15.03 17.43
CA LEU A 201 1.14 15.85 16.78
C LEU A 201 2.26 16.12 17.79
N SER A 202 3.51 15.96 17.35
CA SER A 202 4.70 16.41 18.06
C SER A 202 5.24 17.62 17.32
N VAL A 203 5.33 18.77 17.99
CA VAL A 203 5.82 20.02 17.41
C VAL A 203 7.06 20.46 18.19
N LEU A 204 8.13 20.81 17.50
CA LEU A 204 9.40 21.22 18.07
C LEU A 204 9.68 22.69 17.73
N LEU A 205 9.81 23.52 18.76
CA LEU A 205 10.13 24.94 18.65
C LEU A 205 11.66 25.11 18.55
N LEU A 206 12.16 25.72 17.47
CA LEU A 206 13.59 25.91 17.21
C LEU A 206 13.96 27.39 17.15
N HIS A 207 15.09 27.80 17.72
CA HIS A 207 15.59 29.17 17.57
C HIS A 207 16.07 29.44 16.13
N ASP A 208 16.84 28.51 15.55
CA ASP A 208 17.27 28.52 14.16
C ASP A 208 17.17 27.11 13.56
N PHE A 209 16.81 27.00 12.28
CA PHE A 209 16.82 25.72 11.56
C PHE A 209 18.23 25.12 11.39
N SER A 210 19.28 25.90 11.68
CA SER A 210 20.67 25.45 11.78
C SER A 210 20.89 24.44 12.92
N ASP A 211 20.01 24.41 13.92
CA ASP A 211 20.05 23.47 15.05
C ASP A 211 19.30 22.16 14.80
N VAL A 212 18.99 21.80 13.54
CA VAL A 212 18.69 20.39 13.17
C VAL A 212 19.97 19.54 13.14
N ARG A 213 20.77 19.64 14.22
CA ARG A 213 21.20 18.41 14.87
C ARG A 213 19.91 17.78 15.40
N LEU A 214 19.39 16.85 14.60
CA LEU A 214 18.55 15.79 15.13
C LEU A 214 19.14 15.41 16.49
N PRO A 215 18.33 15.28 17.55
CA PRO A 215 18.52 14.10 18.36
C PRO A 215 18.40 12.95 17.35
N HIS A 216 19.56 12.49 16.84
CA HIS A 216 19.83 11.08 16.96
C HIS A 216 19.31 10.75 18.35
N SER A 217 18.23 9.98 18.36
CA SER A 217 17.78 9.38 19.58
C SER A 217 19.05 8.87 20.23
N SER A 218 19.32 9.37 21.44
CA SER A 218 19.86 8.52 22.46
C SER A 218 18.81 7.41 22.67
N LEU A 219 18.74 6.51 21.69
CA LEU A 219 19.01 5.12 21.95
C LEU A 219 20.02 5.13 23.09
N ALA A 220 19.72 4.37 24.14
CA ALA A 220 20.79 3.53 24.61
C ALA A 220 21.29 2.78 23.37
N MET A 221 22.31 3.33 22.70
CA MET A 221 23.44 2.50 22.34
C MET A 221 23.90 1.93 23.66
N GLU A 222 23.28 0.82 24.04
CA GLU A 222 23.96 -0.25 24.74
C GLU A 222 25.11 -0.63 23.81
N ASP A 223 26.22 0.09 23.97
CA ASP A 223 27.60 -0.33 23.74
C ASP A 223 27.99 -0.94 22.38
N GLU A 224 27.12 -0.97 21.37
CA GLU A 224 27.39 -1.60 20.07
C GLU A 224 28.49 -0.89 19.27
N GLY A 225 28.66 0.43 19.43
CA GLY A 225 29.71 1.18 18.73
C GLY A 225 31.10 1.04 19.36
N ASP A 226 31.16 1.06 20.70
CA ASP A 226 32.42 0.82 21.42
C ASP A 226 32.79 -0.66 21.32
N SER A 227 31.82 -1.58 21.44
CA SER A 227 32.07 -3.01 21.24
C SER A 227 32.47 -3.35 19.80
N LEU A 228 31.82 -2.83 18.76
CA LEU A 228 32.23 -3.07 17.36
C LEU A 228 33.64 -2.50 17.07
N THR A 229 33.96 -1.31 17.58
CA THR A 229 35.32 -0.76 17.42
C THR A 229 36.36 -1.54 18.22
N MET A 230 36.03 -2.00 19.43
CA MET A 230 36.87 -2.89 20.23
C MET A 230 37.05 -4.26 19.57
N TYR A 231 36.00 -4.88 19.03
CA TYR A 231 36.08 -6.14 18.28
C TYR A 231 36.89 -5.98 16.98
N LEU A 232 36.77 -4.85 16.28
CA LEU A 232 37.61 -4.53 15.12
C LEU A 232 39.08 -4.40 15.52
N ILE A 233 39.39 -3.69 16.61
CA ILE A 233 40.74 -3.53 17.15
C ILE A 233 41.32 -4.89 17.59
N ILE A 234 40.55 -5.69 18.34
CA ILE A 234 40.94 -7.05 18.78
C ILE A 234 41.20 -7.94 17.56
N SER A 235 40.34 -7.89 16.54
CA SER A 235 40.50 -8.66 15.29
C SER A 235 41.75 -8.22 14.53
N LEU A 236 42.02 -6.91 14.44
CA LEU A 236 43.21 -6.36 13.79
C LEU A 236 44.50 -6.79 14.51
N VAL A 237 44.51 -6.73 15.85
CA VAL A 237 45.64 -7.19 16.68
C VAL A 237 45.85 -8.70 16.52
N PHE A 238 44.79 -9.50 16.50
CA PHE A 238 44.87 -10.95 16.33
C PHE A 238 45.39 -11.34 14.94
N VAL A 239 44.90 -10.73 13.87
CA VAL A 239 45.39 -10.94 12.50
C VAL A 239 46.86 -10.51 12.37
N SER A 240 47.25 -9.38 12.97
CA SER A 240 48.65 -8.94 13.02
C SER A 240 49.56 -9.93 13.76
N LEU A 241 49.10 -10.45 14.91
CA LEU A 241 49.85 -11.44 15.68
C LEU A 241 50.01 -12.77 14.92
N LEU A 242 48.95 -13.27 14.27
CA LEU A 242 49.02 -14.46 13.41
C LEU A 242 49.98 -14.26 12.24
N PHE A 243 49.98 -13.08 11.61
CA PHE A 243 50.92 -12.75 10.54
C PHE A 243 52.37 -12.75 11.03
N LEU A 244 52.65 -12.15 12.20
CA LEU A 244 53.98 -12.14 12.81
C LEU A 244 54.45 -13.55 13.21
N ILE A 245 53.57 -14.38 13.78
CA ILE A 245 53.88 -15.78 14.11
C ILE A 245 54.15 -16.59 12.84
N SER A 246 53.32 -16.42 11.79
CA SER A 246 53.52 -17.07 10.48
C SER A 246 54.85 -16.67 9.84
N MET A 247 55.19 -15.37 9.86
CA MET A 247 56.47 -14.86 9.38
C MET A 247 57.65 -15.42 10.19
N ALA A 248 57.56 -15.44 11.52
CA ALA A 248 58.59 -16.00 12.38
C ALA A 248 58.75 -17.51 12.16
N ALA A 249 57.66 -18.25 11.99
CA ALA A 249 57.67 -19.67 11.65
C ALA A 249 58.27 -19.91 10.25
N PHE A 250 57.94 -19.09 9.25
CA PHE A 250 58.52 -19.16 7.91
C PHE A 250 60.03 -18.87 7.92
N ILE A 251 60.46 -17.84 8.65
CA ILE A 251 61.89 -17.53 8.84
C ILE A 251 62.59 -18.69 9.55
N THR A 252 61.98 -19.25 10.59
CA THR A 252 62.53 -20.39 11.34
C THR A 252 62.63 -21.63 10.45
N LEU A 253 61.59 -21.96 9.68
CA LEU A 253 61.60 -23.04 8.69
C LEU A 253 62.65 -22.82 7.59
N LYS A 254 62.84 -21.59 7.11
CA LYS A 254 63.91 -21.28 6.15
C LYS A 254 65.30 -21.42 6.77
N VAL A 255 65.48 -21.01 8.02
CA VAL A 255 66.75 -21.17 8.76
C VAL A 255 67.02 -22.63 9.09
N CYS A 256 66.01 -23.42 9.48
CA CYS A 256 66.11 -24.85 9.71
C CYS A 256 66.43 -25.60 8.42
N LYS A 257 65.70 -25.37 7.31
CA LYS A 257 66.06 -25.93 5.99
C LYS A 257 67.47 -25.51 5.54
N ARG A 258 67.91 -24.29 5.84
CA ARG A 258 69.28 -23.83 5.54
C ARG A 258 70.35 -24.46 6.46
N LYS A 259 69.95 -24.96 7.64
CA LYS A 259 70.80 -25.79 8.53
C LYS A 259 70.82 -27.25 8.07
N GLU A 260 69.68 -27.83 7.66
CA GLU A 260 69.62 -29.17 7.07
C GLU A 260 70.42 -29.27 5.76
N LEU A 261 70.31 -28.29 4.85
CA LEU A 261 71.16 -28.23 3.64
C LEU A 261 72.67 -28.02 3.93
N LYS A 262 73.05 -27.77 5.20
CA LYS A 262 74.45 -27.77 5.65
C LYS A 262 74.84 -28.99 6.49
N GLY A 263 73.90 -29.91 6.77
CA GLY A 263 74.12 -31.12 7.60
C GLY A 263 73.77 -32.45 6.93
N GLY A 264 73.08 -32.45 5.79
CA GLY A 264 72.62 -33.66 5.10
C GLY A 264 73.72 -34.40 4.32
N HIS A 265 74.55 -35.18 5.01
CA HIS A 265 75.46 -36.13 4.39
C HIS A 265 74.89 -37.56 4.47
N VAL A 266 74.47 -38.12 3.32
CA VAL A 266 74.52 -39.56 2.96
C VAL A 266 73.79 -40.58 3.85
N LEU A 267 72.72 -41.24 3.35
CA LEU A 267 72.74 -42.63 2.81
C LEU A 267 71.32 -43.17 2.44
N TYR A 268 71.28 -44.01 1.39
CA TYR A 268 70.27 -44.99 0.91
C TYR A 268 69.05 -45.44 1.76
N GLY A 269 68.00 -45.87 1.05
CA GLY A 269 67.24 -47.09 1.41
C GLY A 269 65.79 -47.15 0.90
N ALA A 270 65.43 -48.16 0.10
CA ALA A 270 64.08 -48.33 -0.45
C ALA A 270 63.29 -49.46 0.24
N ALA A 271 61.98 -49.28 0.45
CA ALA A 271 60.92 -50.22 0.04
C ALA A 271 59.53 -49.88 0.66
N ASN A 272 58.50 -49.89 -0.20
CA ASN A 272 57.12 -50.37 0.01
C ASN A 272 56.44 -50.22 1.40
N LEU A 273 55.31 -49.49 1.45
CA LEU A 273 53.99 -50.16 1.40
C LEU A 273 52.83 -49.20 1.06
N ARG A 274 51.73 -49.78 0.54
CA ARG A 274 50.57 -49.09 -0.03
C ARG A 274 49.31 -49.53 0.71
N SER A 275 48.58 -48.61 1.31
CA SER A 275 47.22 -48.77 1.85
C SER A 275 46.63 -47.36 2.11
N GLY A 276 45.36 -47.04 1.88
CA GLY A 276 44.24 -47.86 1.41
C GLY A 276 43.51 -47.25 0.20
N LEU A 277 42.63 -48.04 -0.40
CA LEU A 277 41.80 -47.75 -1.57
C LEU A 277 40.37 -47.38 -1.13
N ALA A 278 39.58 -46.81 -2.06
CA ALA A 278 38.12 -46.73 -2.04
C ALA A 278 37.47 -45.74 -1.05
N ASP A 279 36.27 -45.21 -1.31
CA ASP A 279 35.56 -44.96 -2.58
C ASP A 279 34.43 -43.97 -2.27
N ALA A 280 34.17 -43.03 -3.17
CA ALA A 280 32.98 -42.19 -3.19
C ALA A 280 32.75 -41.68 -4.63
N ALA A 281 32.59 -42.62 -5.57
CA ALA A 281 32.09 -42.38 -6.92
C ALA A 281 30.91 -41.39 -6.91
N ALA A 282 31.05 -40.25 -7.58
CA ALA A 282 30.62 -40.03 -8.96
C ALA A 282 29.15 -39.60 -9.11
N ALA A 283 28.97 -38.28 -9.22
CA ALA A 283 28.01 -37.67 -10.13
C ALA A 283 28.79 -36.63 -10.98
N GLY A 284 28.46 -36.49 -12.27
CA GLY A 284 29.19 -35.61 -13.21
C GLY A 284 29.04 -34.11 -12.88
N THR A 285 29.73 -33.18 -13.56
CA THR A 285 30.41 -33.30 -14.86
C THR A 285 31.55 -32.26 -14.95
N LEU A 286 32.63 -32.59 -15.67
CA LEU A 286 33.79 -31.74 -15.97
C LEU A 286 33.45 -30.48 -16.83
N PRO A 287 34.37 -29.51 -17.10
CA PRO A 287 35.78 -29.42 -16.67
C PRO A 287 36.33 -28.03 -16.23
N HIS A 288 37.56 -28.09 -15.67
CA HIS A 288 38.68 -27.11 -15.67
C HIS A 288 39.04 -26.42 -14.34
N PRO A 289 40.21 -26.76 -13.75
CA PRO A 289 40.85 -25.94 -12.75
C PRO A 289 41.54 -24.74 -13.42
N TYR A 290 41.16 -23.52 -13.06
CA TYR A 290 41.87 -22.32 -13.49
C TYR A 290 43.17 -22.17 -12.68
N CYS A 291 44.28 -22.63 -13.26
CA CYS A 291 45.61 -22.25 -12.79
C CYS A 291 45.85 -20.77 -13.10
N TYR A 292 46.16 -19.98 -12.07
CA TYR A 292 46.72 -18.63 -12.23
C TYR A 292 48.23 -18.67 -12.01
N GLU A 293 48.99 -18.21 -13.00
CA GLU A 293 50.44 -18.04 -12.86
C GLU A 293 50.73 -16.56 -12.51
N ILE A 294 51.10 -16.29 -11.25
CA ILE A 294 51.42 -14.93 -10.80
C ILE A 294 52.92 -14.67 -11.00
N SER A 295 53.25 -13.98 -12.07
CA SER A 295 54.59 -13.43 -12.33
C SER A 295 54.67 -12.00 -11.81
N LEU A 296 55.27 -11.81 -10.62
CA LEU A 296 55.53 -10.50 -10.03
C LEU A 296 56.82 -9.91 -10.60
N THR A 297 56.70 -8.89 -11.45
CA THR A 297 57.84 -8.04 -11.84
C THR A 297 58.15 -7.05 -10.73
N THR A 298 59.27 -7.26 -10.03
CA THR A 298 59.77 -6.31 -9.02
C THR A 298 60.43 -5.10 -9.68
N GLY A 299 59.80 -3.92 -9.64
CA GLY A 299 60.52 -2.67 -9.87
C GLY A 299 59.71 -1.48 -10.36
N SER A 300 60.02 -0.33 -9.76
CA SER A 300 59.68 1.05 -10.18
C SER A 300 58.22 1.49 -10.03
N GLY A 301 58.05 2.72 -9.53
CA GLY A 301 56.74 3.30 -9.22
C GLY A 301 56.01 3.87 -10.45
N ASN A 302 54.76 4.30 -10.19
CA ASN A 302 53.74 4.83 -11.10
C ASN A 302 52.82 3.76 -11.72
N SER A 303 51.75 3.42 -10.99
CA SER A 303 50.72 2.47 -11.41
C SER A 303 49.45 3.19 -11.89
N GLU A 304 49.40 3.57 -13.18
CA GLU A 304 48.12 3.89 -13.83
C GLU A 304 47.35 2.59 -14.10
N PHE A 305 46.12 2.47 -13.58
CA PHE A 305 45.22 1.37 -13.94
C PHE A 305 44.56 1.63 -15.29
N LYS A 306 45.01 0.94 -16.34
CA LYS A 306 44.31 0.87 -17.64
C LYS A 306 43.57 -0.46 -17.76
N PHE A 307 42.24 -0.42 -17.64
CA PHE A 307 41.39 -1.57 -17.92
C PHE A 307 41.24 -1.75 -19.44
N LEU A 308 41.58 -2.94 -19.94
CA LEU A 308 41.31 -3.37 -21.31
C LEU A 308 39.93 -4.04 -21.39
N LYS A 309 39.20 -3.79 -22.48
CA LYS A 309 37.88 -4.40 -22.74
C LYS A 309 38.00 -5.92 -22.91
N PRO A 310 37.04 -6.72 -22.41
CA PRO A 310 36.98 -8.14 -22.72
C PRO A 310 36.55 -8.35 -24.18
N ILE A 311 37.24 -9.25 -24.87
CA ILE A 311 36.86 -9.74 -26.21
C ILE A 311 36.04 -11.02 -26.00
N LEU A 312 34.75 -11.00 -26.34
CA LEU A 312 33.93 -12.21 -26.40
C LEU A 312 34.08 -12.88 -27.78
N PRO A 313 34.34 -14.20 -27.84
CA PRO A 313 34.24 -14.96 -29.09
C PRO A 313 32.77 -15.23 -29.45
N SER A 314 32.44 -15.03 -30.72
CA SER A 314 31.11 -15.15 -31.32
C SER A 314 30.68 -16.59 -31.62
N LEU A 315 29.40 -16.92 -31.42
CA LEU A 315 28.72 -18.09 -32.01
C LEU A 315 27.31 -17.71 -32.54
N PRO A 316 26.74 -18.46 -33.50
CA PRO A 316 25.74 -17.95 -34.46
C PRO A 316 24.25 -18.20 -34.07
N PRO A 317 23.28 -17.57 -34.78
CA PRO A 317 21.87 -17.52 -34.34
C PRO A 317 21.03 -18.74 -34.73
N GLN A 318 19.95 -18.96 -33.98
CA GLN A 318 18.78 -19.74 -34.42
C GLN A 318 17.51 -18.90 -34.35
N HIS A 319 16.60 -19.12 -35.31
CA HIS A 319 15.37 -18.37 -35.55
C HIS A 319 14.15 -18.91 -34.78
N CYS A 320 13.23 -18.00 -34.43
CA CYS A 320 11.76 -18.05 -34.64
C CYS A 320 11.13 -16.80 -33.94
N THR A 321 10.62 -15.77 -34.65
CA THR A 321 9.20 -15.58 -35.09
C THR A 321 8.20 -15.73 -33.92
N THR A 322 7.28 -14.81 -33.56
CA THR A 322 6.63 -13.61 -34.19
C THR A 322 6.03 -12.76 -33.03
N GLY A 323 5.70 -11.46 -33.08
CA GLY A 323 5.82 -10.38 -34.08
C GLY A 323 4.70 -9.32 -33.88
N GLY A 324 4.94 -8.06 -34.27
CA GLY A 324 4.16 -6.86 -33.85
C GLY A 324 5.06 -5.93 -33.02
N VAL A 325 5.00 -4.59 -33.09
CA VAL A 325 3.94 -3.65 -33.53
C VAL A 325 4.55 -2.56 -34.43
N THR A 326 3.74 -1.92 -35.29
CA THR A 326 4.09 -0.67 -35.99
C THR A 326 3.46 0.53 -35.29
N ASP A 327 4.25 1.58 -35.08
CA ASP A 327 3.79 2.89 -34.61
C ASP A 327 2.86 3.56 -35.62
N GLU A 328 1.86 4.32 -35.14
CA GLU A 328 1.48 5.61 -35.74
C GLU A 328 1.13 6.62 -34.63
N GLU A 329 1.70 7.81 -34.78
CA GLU A 329 1.60 8.97 -33.89
C GLU A 329 0.68 10.00 -34.56
N HIS A 330 -0.38 10.46 -33.88
CA HIS A 330 -1.24 11.54 -34.40
C HIS A 330 -1.63 12.56 -33.31
N ASP A 331 -1.46 13.83 -33.70
CA ASP A 331 -1.68 15.06 -32.93
C ASP A 331 -3.04 15.16 -32.22
N PHE A 332 -3.03 15.77 -31.03
CA PHE A 332 -4.23 16.32 -30.39
C PHE A 332 -4.13 17.85 -30.31
N THR A 333 -5.03 18.56 -30.98
CA THR A 333 -5.26 20.00 -30.78
C THR A 333 -6.64 20.25 -30.18
N CYS A 334 -6.74 21.27 -29.33
CA CYS A 334 -7.93 21.59 -28.53
C CYS A 334 -8.66 22.82 -29.08
N GLY A 335 -10.00 22.81 -29.06
CA GLY A 335 -10.88 23.92 -29.48
C GLY A 335 -12.28 23.82 -28.83
N PRO A 336 -13.05 24.92 -28.72
CA PRO A 336 -13.87 25.12 -27.51
C PRO A 336 -15.41 25.07 -27.66
N ILE A 337 -16.04 24.67 -26.54
CA ILE A 337 -17.30 25.13 -25.90
C ILE A 337 -18.48 25.64 -26.78
N SER A 338 -19.65 25.06 -26.55
CA SER A 338 -20.93 25.80 -26.44
C SER A 338 -21.77 25.27 -25.26
N MET A 339 -22.56 26.15 -24.63
CA MET A 339 -23.54 25.83 -23.57
C MET A 339 -24.95 26.24 -24.03
N GLU A 340 -25.95 25.42 -23.74
CA GLU A 340 -27.41 25.66 -23.65
C GLU A 340 -28.05 24.28 -23.41
N ASP A 341 -29.12 24.04 -22.65
CA ASP A 341 -29.81 24.74 -21.55
C ASP A 341 -30.71 23.66 -20.85
N VAL A 342 -31.64 24.06 -19.97
CA VAL A 342 -32.76 23.30 -19.36
C VAL A 342 -32.55 22.80 -17.93
N ALA A 343 -33.33 23.43 -17.03
CA ALA A 343 -33.46 23.15 -15.60
C ALA A 343 -34.54 22.05 -15.31
N PRO A 344 -34.76 21.63 -14.03
CA PRO A 344 -35.24 20.28 -13.72
C PRO A 344 -36.76 20.08 -13.80
N ALA A 345 -37.17 18.86 -14.18
CA ALA A 345 -38.55 18.37 -14.04
C ALA A 345 -38.78 17.77 -12.65
N THR A 346 -39.93 18.12 -12.05
CA THR A 346 -40.38 17.69 -10.72
C THR A 346 -40.83 16.24 -10.66
N ALA A 347 -40.73 15.63 -9.47
CA ALA A 347 -41.19 14.27 -9.20
C ALA A 347 -42.69 14.21 -8.93
N GLU A 348 -43.42 13.35 -9.66
CA GLU A 348 -44.51 12.48 -9.19
C GLU A 348 -44.95 11.53 -10.34
N GLN A 349 -45.64 10.42 -10.00
CA GLN A 349 -46.31 9.48 -10.93
C GLN A 349 -45.39 8.62 -11.86
N PHE A 350 -45.60 7.31 -12.12
CA PHE A 350 -46.64 6.32 -11.78
C PHE A 350 -46.01 4.95 -11.42
N ASN A 351 -46.61 4.19 -10.49
CA ASN A 351 -46.32 2.77 -10.23
C ASN A 351 -47.55 1.88 -10.53
N SER A 352 -48.14 2.02 -11.71
CA SER A 352 -49.29 1.21 -12.14
C SER A 352 -49.13 0.72 -13.57
N LEU A 353 -48.95 -0.59 -13.74
CA LEU A 353 -49.04 -1.26 -15.04
C LEU A 353 -50.50 -1.70 -15.26
N SER A 354 -51.09 -1.26 -16.38
CA SER A 354 -52.36 -1.78 -16.88
C SER A 354 -52.16 -2.36 -18.28
N PHE A 355 -52.79 -3.50 -18.51
CA PHE A 355 -52.76 -4.23 -19.77
C PHE A 355 -53.94 -3.85 -20.68
N LYS A 356 -53.82 -4.22 -21.96
CA LYS A 356 -54.82 -4.06 -23.03
C LYS A 356 -54.66 -5.18 -24.05
#